data_AF-A0A5B1LLA6-F1
#
_entry.id   AF-A0A5B1LLA6-F1
#
_cell.length_a   1.000
_cell.length_b   1.000
_cell.length_c   1.000
_cell.angle_alpha   90.00
_cell.angle_beta   90.00
_cell.angle_gamma   90.00
#
_symmetry.space_group_name_H-M   'P 1'
#
loop_
_entity.id
_entity.type
_entity.pdbx_description
1 polymer ?
#
loop_
_entity_poly.entity_id
_entity_poly.type
_entity_poly.pdbx_seq_one_letter_code
_entity_poly.pdbx_strand_id
1 'polypeptide(L)'
;MAETIWDRLEECVAYLSEPFRASEIVGWFRRHYPDVKEQSLRAHIQGATSNAPPGSRGALASRLPLITRIEHGTYRRFDGAGGRPTVAEHRNEHNQAVLALDPADADINATVARYLRDRDPNARYASFDYCFNHFQQHRDAVAIWGEPTGMEVSCLQLGFYLASWGMLRGSSELLQRSVRHLVPVVEAIASVPPTTWDLDLDHYNSQGIEQVHSTARVIRSAFRPVQASDILVTKVMLGVFGCVPAFDTYFKKGFGASTFSMGSLQKVGEFYRANAASIDAMRQPTLDFTTGQPTTRLYTRAKVVDMIFFIKGGYPGATADA
;
A
#
# COMPACT_ATOMS: atom_id res chain seq x y z
N MET A 1 -15.68 -10.88 39.39
CA MET A 1 -14.25 -11.22 39.23
C MET A 1 -13.65 -10.21 38.25
N ALA A 2 -12.44 -9.72 38.49
CA ALA A 2 -11.80 -8.81 37.54
C ALA A 2 -11.43 -9.61 36.28
N GLU A 3 -11.97 -9.22 35.12
CA GLU A 3 -11.65 -9.87 33.84
C GLU A 3 -10.20 -9.60 33.46
N THR A 4 -9.47 -10.67 33.14
CA THR A 4 -8.03 -10.62 32.88
C THR A 4 -7.73 -10.19 31.44
N ILE A 5 -6.49 -9.78 31.15
CA ILE A 5 -6.06 -9.47 29.77
C ILE A 5 -6.31 -10.66 28.83
N TRP A 6 -6.23 -11.89 29.35
CA TRP A 6 -6.49 -13.09 28.57
C TRP A 6 -7.97 -13.22 28.17
N ASP A 7 -8.90 -12.96 29.09
CA ASP A 7 -10.34 -13.05 28.82
C ASP A 7 -10.74 -11.99 27.78
N ARG A 8 -10.15 -10.79 27.86
CA ARG A 8 -10.30 -9.73 26.85
C ARG A 8 -9.67 -10.09 25.51
N LEU A 9 -8.59 -10.87 25.51
CA LEU A 9 -7.94 -11.31 24.28
C LEU A 9 -8.80 -12.37 23.57
N GLU A 10 -9.48 -13.23 24.32
CA GLU A 10 -10.46 -14.18 23.80
C GLU A 10 -11.65 -13.46 23.15
N GLU A 11 -12.21 -12.46 23.84
CA GLU A 11 -13.26 -11.56 23.30
C GLU A 11 -12.81 -10.87 22.01
N CYS A 12 -11.60 -10.29 22.01
CA CYS A 12 -11.01 -9.64 20.83
C CYS A 12 -10.90 -10.60 19.64
N VAL A 13 -10.36 -11.80 19.89
CA VAL A 13 -10.12 -12.82 18.87
C VAL A 13 -11.44 -13.39 18.32
N ALA A 14 -12.50 -13.46 19.14
CA ALA A 14 -13.84 -13.81 18.69
C ALA A 14 -14.47 -12.72 17.81
N TYR A 15 -14.18 -11.45 18.10
CA TYR A 15 -14.74 -10.29 17.38
C TYR A 15 -14.09 -10.05 16.00
N LEU A 16 -12.78 -10.26 15.86
CA LEU A 16 -12.05 -9.93 14.63
C LEU A 16 -12.37 -10.91 13.48
N SER A 17 -12.51 -10.42 12.26
CA SER A 17 -12.62 -11.26 11.06
C SER A 17 -11.27 -11.91 10.73
N GLU A 18 -11.27 -13.17 10.31
CA GLU A 18 -10.04 -13.89 9.97
C GLU A 18 -9.61 -13.69 8.51
N PRO A 19 -8.29 -13.69 8.22
CA PRO A 19 -7.19 -13.61 9.19
C PRO A 19 -7.00 -12.17 9.69
N PHE A 20 -6.51 -12.00 10.91
CA PHE A 20 -6.31 -10.69 11.53
C PHE A 20 -4.86 -10.43 11.92
N ARG A 21 -4.45 -9.17 11.90
CA ARG A 21 -3.09 -8.71 12.20
C ARG A 21 -2.91 -8.38 13.68
N ALA A 22 -1.67 -8.45 14.15
CA ALA A 22 -1.28 -7.98 15.48
C ALA A 22 -1.73 -6.53 15.74
N SER A 23 -1.66 -5.67 14.72
CA SER A 23 -2.08 -4.27 14.78
C SER A 23 -3.59 -4.11 15.00
N GLU A 24 -4.40 -5.06 14.54
CA GLU A 24 -5.85 -5.05 14.72
C GLU A 24 -6.23 -5.45 16.14
N ILE A 25 -5.55 -6.45 16.70
CA ILE A 25 -5.66 -6.80 18.12
C ILE A 25 -5.27 -5.60 18.99
N VAL A 26 -4.12 -4.96 18.70
CA VAL A 26 -3.68 -3.76 19.44
C VAL A 26 -4.67 -2.60 19.29
N GLY A 27 -5.19 -2.37 18.09
CA GLY A 27 -6.18 -1.32 17.83
C GLY A 27 -7.53 -1.57 18.50
N TRP A 28 -7.94 -2.82 18.65
CA TRP A 28 -9.15 -3.20 19.39
C TRP A 28 -8.97 -2.95 20.90
N PHE A 29 -7.84 -3.41 21.48
CA PHE A 29 -7.51 -3.18 22.89
C PHE A 29 -7.40 -1.69 23.24
N ARG A 30 -6.77 -0.87 22.38
CA ARG A 30 -6.70 0.58 22.63
C ARG A 30 -8.08 1.25 22.69
N ARG A 31 -9.08 0.70 22.00
CA ARG A 31 -10.44 1.25 21.98
C ARG A 31 -11.29 0.77 23.16
N HIS A 32 -11.12 -0.48 23.59
CA HIS A 32 -12.01 -1.12 24.56
C HIS A 32 -11.40 -1.21 25.96
N TYR A 33 -10.07 -1.30 26.05
CA TYR A 33 -9.29 -1.44 27.28
C TYR A 33 -7.99 -0.60 27.23
N PRO A 34 -8.10 0.74 27.17
CA PRO A 34 -6.95 1.64 27.00
C PRO A 34 -5.89 1.54 28.13
N ASP A 35 -6.29 1.07 29.32
CA ASP A 35 -5.40 0.89 30.46
C ASP A 35 -4.45 -0.32 30.32
N VAL A 36 -4.69 -1.20 29.35
CA VAL A 36 -3.83 -2.36 29.09
C VAL A 36 -2.57 -1.90 28.37
N LYS A 37 -1.42 -1.98 29.08
CA LYS A 37 -0.11 -1.66 28.51
C LYS A 37 0.20 -2.55 27.30
N GLU A 38 0.66 -1.93 26.21
CA GLU A 38 0.97 -2.64 24.96
C GLU A 38 2.01 -3.76 25.14
N GLN A 39 3.01 -3.56 26.02
CA GLN A 39 3.99 -4.59 26.34
C GLN A 39 3.33 -5.84 26.95
N SER A 40 2.38 -5.65 27.87
CA SER A 40 1.60 -6.73 28.47
C SER A 40 0.76 -7.44 27.42
N LEU A 41 0.09 -6.68 26.53
CA LEU A 41 -0.71 -7.24 25.43
C LEU A 41 0.15 -8.08 24.46
N ARG A 42 1.34 -7.59 24.08
CA ARG A 42 2.26 -8.33 23.19
C ARG A 42 2.70 -9.66 23.81
N ALA A 43 2.97 -9.69 25.11
CA ALA A 43 3.28 -10.92 25.83
C ALA A 43 2.09 -11.91 25.83
N HIS A 44 0.85 -11.41 25.94
CA HIS A 44 -0.35 -12.25 25.86
C HIS A 44 -0.63 -12.76 24.45
N ILE A 45 -0.45 -11.94 23.41
CA ILE A 45 -0.52 -12.38 22.00
C ILE A 45 0.49 -13.51 21.75
N GLN A 46 1.72 -13.36 22.25
CA GLN A 46 2.75 -14.38 22.14
C GLN A 46 2.38 -15.66 22.91
N GLY A 47 1.90 -15.54 24.15
CA GLY A 47 1.44 -16.67 24.96
C GLY A 47 0.23 -17.43 24.37
N ALA A 48 -0.65 -16.70 23.67
CA ALA A 48 -1.84 -17.23 23.02
C ALA A 48 -1.59 -17.86 21.65
N THR A 49 -0.38 -17.73 21.10
CA THR A 49 -0.02 -18.25 19.77
C THR A 49 0.37 -19.74 19.84
N SER A 50 -0.36 -20.59 19.11
CA SER A 50 -0.23 -22.05 19.14
C SER A 50 1.14 -22.57 18.68
N ASN A 51 1.70 -21.95 17.65
CA ASN A 51 2.99 -22.29 17.05
C ASN A 51 4.13 -21.36 17.50
N ALA A 52 3.98 -20.68 18.65
CA ALA A 52 5.09 -19.97 19.27
C ALA A 52 6.07 -20.98 19.93
N PRO A 53 7.38 -20.69 19.94
CA PRO A 53 8.36 -21.54 20.61
C PRO A 53 7.96 -21.83 22.07
N PRO A 54 8.06 -23.08 22.57
CA PRO A 54 7.58 -23.46 23.91
C PRO A 54 8.12 -22.59 25.05
N GLY A 55 9.42 -22.23 24.99
CA GLY A 55 10.05 -21.35 25.98
C GLY A 55 9.57 -19.90 25.95
N SER A 56 8.82 -19.51 24.93
CA SER A 56 8.37 -18.14 24.71
C SER A 56 6.93 -17.87 25.20
N ARG A 57 6.19 -18.93 25.58
CA ARG A 57 4.82 -18.84 26.12
C ARG A 57 4.77 -18.61 27.64
N GLY A 58 5.91 -18.79 28.33
CA GLY A 58 6.08 -18.43 29.75
C GLY A 58 4.98 -18.97 30.66
N ALA A 59 4.48 -18.14 31.57
CA ALA A 59 3.40 -18.47 32.52
C ALA A 59 2.04 -18.77 31.87
N LEU A 60 1.88 -18.52 30.56
CA LEU A 60 0.65 -18.76 29.80
C LEU A 60 0.70 -20.08 29.01
N ALA A 61 1.78 -20.86 29.15
CA ALA A 61 1.96 -22.13 28.44
C ALA A 61 0.90 -23.20 28.80
N SER A 62 0.34 -23.14 30.02
CA SER A 62 -0.73 -24.05 30.47
C SER A 62 -2.11 -23.69 29.93
N ARG A 63 -2.28 -22.52 29.29
CA ARG A 63 -3.55 -22.11 28.68
C ARG A 63 -3.67 -22.62 27.25
N LEU A 64 -4.90 -22.95 26.85
CA LEU A 64 -5.22 -23.31 25.46
C LEU A 64 -4.87 -22.12 24.54
N PRO A 65 -4.13 -22.31 23.44
CA PRO A 65 -3.90 -21.23 22.50
C PRO A 65 -5.21 -20.64 21.98
N LEU A 66 -5.23 -19.33 21.71
CA LEU A 66 -6.39 -18.64 21.11
C LEU A 66 -6.18 -18.41 19.61
N ILE A 67 -4.92 -18.34 19.17
CA ILE A 67 -4.56 -17.97 17.80
C ILE A 67 -3.45 -18.84 17.24
N THR A 68 -3.40 -18.99 15.92
CA THR A 68 -2.31 -19.64 15.18
C THR A 68 -1.67 -18.62 14.26
N ARG A 69 -0.34 -18.44 14.33
CA ARG A 69 0.37 -17.53 13.42
C ARG A 69 0.49 -18.18 12.06
N ILE A 70 0.01 -17.50 11.02
CA ILE A 70 0.13 -17.96 9.63
C ILE A 70 1.28 -17.25 8.89
N GLU A 71 1.54 -15.98 9.20
CA GLU A 71 2.68 -15.20 8.70
C GLU A 71 3.15 -14.20 9.77
N HIS A 72 4.27 -13.49 9.53
CA HIS A 72 4.79 -12.51 10.47
C HIS A 72 3.75 -11.41 10.79
N GLY A 73 3.22 -11.45 12.01
CA GLY A 73 2.23 -10.49 12.50
C GLY A 73 0.79 -10.74 12.04
N THR A 74 0.50 -11.88 11.40
CA THR A 74 -0.85 -12.27 10.95
C THR A 74 -1.26 -13.61 11.58
N TYR A 75 -2.51 -13.68 12.05
CA TYR A 75 -3.03 -14.78 12.83
C TYR A 75 -4.42 -15.22 12.34
N ARG A 76 -4.78 -16.47 12.65
CA ARG A 76 -6.15 -17.02 12.60
C ARG A 76 -6.54 -17.55 13.98
N ARG A 77 -7.82 -17.81 14.27
CA ARG A 77 -8.22 -18.47 15.53
C ARG A 77 -7.61 -19.86 15.59
N PHE A 78 -7.34 -20.29 16.82
CA PHE A 78 -6.92 -21.64 17.08
C PHE A 78 -8.11 -22.60 16.93
N ASP A 79 -7.95 -23.60 16.06
CA ASP A 79 -9.00 -24.57 15.68
C ASP A 79 -8.83 -25.94 16.36
N GLY A 80 -7.90 -26.09 17.31
CA GLY A 80 -7.70 -27.32 18.07
C GLY A 80 -7.08 -28.49 17.29
N ALA A 81 -7.06 -28.42 15.96
CA ALA A 81 -6.40 -29.40 15.11
C ALA A 81 -4.87 -29.18 15.18
N GLY A 82 -4.18 -30.08 15.86
CA GLY A 82 -2.72 -30.10 15.91
C GLY A 82 -2.11 -30.23 14.52
N GLY A 83 -1.76 -29.10 13.90
CA GLY A 83 -0.93 -29.06 12.71
C GLY A 83 0.52 -29.29 13.08
N ARG A 84 0.99 -30.55 13.07
CA ARG A 84 2.39 -30.81 12.74
C ARG A 84 2.66 -30.20 11.36
N PRO A 85 3.81 -29.55 11.13
CA PRO A 85 4.20 -29.19 9.78
C PRO A 85 4.31 -30.48 8.96
N THR A 86 3.64 -30.53 7.81
CA THR A 86 3.90 -31.54 6.79
C THR A 86 5.30 -31.28 6.24
N VAL A 87 6.27 -32.00 6.78
CA VAL A 87 7.56 -32.21 6.12
C VAL A 87 7.28 -33.13 4.95
N ALA A 88 7.00 -32.56 3.78
CA ALA A 88 7.18 -33.28 2.52
C ALA A 88 8.68 -33.24 2.23
N GLU A 89 9.32 -34.39 2.42
CA GLU A 89 10.68 -34.66 1.95
C GLU A 89 10.74 -34.41 0.44
N HIS A 90 11.46 -33.38 0.01
CA HIS A 90 12.03 -33.36 -1.33
C HIS A 90 13.54 -33.33 -1.19
N ARG A 91 14.10 -34.53 -1.32
CA ARG A 91 15.50 -34.78 -1.64
C ARG A 91 15.93 -33.90 -2.81
N ASN A 92 17.03 -33.18 -2.60
CA ASN A 92 17.93 -32.83 -3.68
C ASN A 92 18.39 -34.12 -4.36
N GLU A 93 18.19 -34.25 -5.67
CA GLU A 93 19.20 -34.80 -6.57
C GLU A 93 18.80 -34.62 -8.04
N HIS A 94 19.69 -33.96 -8.77
CA HIS A 94 19.97 -34.08 -10.19
C HIS A 94 18.88 -33.75 -11.23
N ASN A 95 18.92 -32.50 -11.69
CA ASN A 95 19.43 -32.16 -13.03
C ASN A 95 19.12 -33.19 -14.13
N GLN A 96 18.04 -32.97 -14.90
CA GLN A 96 18.09 -32.88 -16.37
C GLN A 96 16.70 -32.59 -16.98
N ALA A 97 16.69 -31.55 -17.81
CA ALA A 97 15.88 -31.34 -19.01
C ALA A 97 14.34 -31.52 -18.93
N VAL A 98 13.65 -30.41 -18.71
CA VAL A 98 12.48 -30.04 -19.53
C VAL A 98 12.57 -28.53 -19.84
N LEU A 99 13.10 -28.23 -21.02
CA LEU A 99 12.85 -26.96 -21.72
C LEU A 99 11.40 -26.99 -22.19
N ALA A 100 10.52 -26.24 -21.50
CA ALA A 100 9.45 -25.44 -22.09
C ALA A 100 8.56 -24.93 -20.95
N LEU A 101 8.57 -23.61 -20.75
CA LEU A 101 7.40 -22.74 -20.53
C LEU A 101 7.93 -21.32 -20.30
N ASP A 102 7.72 -20.43 -21.26
CA ASP A 102 7.99 -19.00 -21.12
C ASP A 102 6.82 -18.34 -20.35
N PRO A 103 6.99 -17.83 -19.12
CA PRO A 103 5.88 -17.42 -18.25
C PRO A 103 5.54 -15.92 -18.28
N ALA A 104 6.03 -15.16 -19.26
CA ALA A 104 5.99 -13.69 -19.19
C ALA A 104 4.59 -13.04 -19.38
N ASP A 105 3.62 -13.72 -20.01
CA ASP A 105 2.28 -13.14 -20.28
C ASP A 105 1.14 -13.61 -19.35
N ALA A 106 1.41 -14.55 -18.44
CA ALA A 106 0.47 -14.93 -17.38
C ALA A 106 0.91 -14.26 -16.06
N ASP A 107 0.27 -13.21 -15.52
CA ASP A 107 -1.11 -12.77 -15.72
C ASP A 107 -1.23 -11.26 -15.45
N ILE A 108 -0.52 -10.42 -16.22
CA ILE A 108 -0.65 -8.95 -16.13
C ILE A 108 -2.12 -8.55 -16.25
N ASN A 109 -2.80 -9.15 -17.23
CA ASN A 109 -4.20 -8.90 -17.52
C ASN A 109 -5.11 -9.24 -16.34
N ALA A 110 -5.08 -10.45 -15.78
CA ALA A 110 -5.97 -10.74 -14.65
C ALA A 110 -5.50 -10.12 -13.33
N THR A 111 -4.22 -9.77 -13.18
CA THR A 111 -3.77 -9.00 -12.01
C THR A 111 -4.39 -7.61 -12.03
N VAL A 112 -4.34 -6.92 -13.18
CA VAL A 112 -4.98 -5.62 -13.36
C VAL A 112 -6.50 -5.77 -13.30
N ALA A 113 -7.10 -6.79 -13.95
CA ALA A 113 -8.53 -7.03 -13.86
C ALA A 113 -8.99 -7.25 -12.42
N ARG A 114 -8.23 -8.01 -11.62
CA ARG A 114 -8.49 -8.21 -10.19
C ARG A 114 -8.45 -6.90 -9.41
N TYR A 115 -7.49 -6.01 -9.70
CA TYR A 115 -7.44 -4.67 -9.08
C TYR A 115 -8.70 -3.88 -9.44
N LEU A 116 -9.11 -3.92 -10.72
CA LEU A 116 -10.23 -3.16 -11.24
C LEU A 116 -11.60 -3.69 -10.79
N ARG A 117 -11.71 -4.90 -10.24
CA ARG A 117 -12.99 -5.42 -9.70
C ARG A 117 -13.53 -4.56 -8.56
N ASP A 118 -12.65 -3.98 -7.76
CA ASP A 118 -13.02 -3.11 -6.64
C ASP A 118 -13.10 -1.62 -7.06
N ARG A 119 -13.03 -1.35 -8.37
CA ARG A 119 -13.11 0.01 -8.90
C ARG A 119 -14.57 0.44 -9.02
N ASP A 120 -14.98 1.28 -8.09
CA ASP A 120 -16.26 1.95 -8.05
C ASP A 120 -16.04 3.45 -7.78
N PRO A 121 -16.86 4.37 -8.34
CA PRO A 121 -16.73 5.81 -8.10
C PRO A 121 -16.70 6.23 -6.63
N ASN A 122 -17.33 5.46 -5.75
CA ASN A 122 -17.38 5.72 -4.31
C ASN A 122 -16.37 4.87 -3.52
N ALA A 123 -15.69 3.92 -4.17
CA ALA A 123 -14.70 3.09 -3.52
C ALA A 123 -13.38 3.83 -3.32
N ARG A 124 -12.62 3.36 -2.33
CA ARG A 124 -11.26 3.82 -2.01
C ARG A 124 -10.35 3.95 -3.25
N TYR A 125 -10.49 3.05 -4.22
CA TYR A 125 -9.64 3.01 -5.41
C TYR A 125 -9.80 4.25 -6.31
N ALA A 126 -11.01 4.81 -6.41
CA ALA A 126 -11.30 6.01 -7.21
C ALA A 126 -10.61 7.27 -6.68
N SER A 127 -10.13 7.28 -5.42
CA SER A 127 -9.36 8.41 -4.88
C SER A 127 -8.11 8.73 -5.69
N PHE A 128 -7.48 7.74 -6.34
CA PHE A 128 -6.39 8.00 -7.28
C PHE A 128 -6.89 8.80 -8.47
N ASP A 129 -7.98 8.37 -9.10
CA ASP A 129 -8.55 8.98 -10.30
C ASP A 129 -8.86 10.46 -10.07
N TYR A 130 -9.50 10.79 -8.96
CA TYR A 130 -9.88 12.16 -8.63
C TYR A 130 -8.69 13.06 -8.32
N CYS A 131 -7.73 12.57 -7.52
CA CYS A 131 -6.51 13.31 -7.23
C CYS A 131 -5.70 13.54 -8.51
N PHE A 132 -5.45 12.48 -9.28
CA PHE A 132 -4.69 12.56 -10.51
C PHE A 132 -5.35 13.48 -11.53
N ASN A 133 -6.67 13.38 -11.73
CA ASN A 133 -7.40 14.24 -12.64
C ASN A 133 -7.32 15.72 -12.22
N HIS A 134 -7.53 16.02 -10.93
CA HIS A 134 -7.43 17.39 -10.40
C HIS A 134 -6.07 18.03 -10.73
N PHE A 135 -4.98 17.38 -10.34
CA PHE A 135 -3.64 17.91 -10.57
C PHE A 135 -3.30 18.01 -12.06
N GLN A 136 -3.71 17.02 -12.86
CA GLN A 136 -3.43 16.99 -14.29
C GLN A 136 -4.26 17.99 -15.12
N GLN A 137 -5.46 18.35 -14.66
CA GLN A 137 -6.32 19.33 -15.33
C GLN A 137 -5.96 20.77 -14.93
N HIS A 138 -5.41 20.97 -13.73
CA HIS A 138 -5.17 22.29 -13.16
C HIS A 138 -3.69 22.58 -12.92
N ARG A 139 -2.78 22.00 -13.73
CA ARG A 139 -1.32 22.06 -13.54
C ARG A 139 -0.79 23.48 -13.26
N ASP A 140 -1.32 24.48 -13.97
CA ASP A 140 -0.90 25.88 -13.85
C ASP A 140 -1.62 26.66 -12.73
N ALA A 141 -2.63 26.06 -12.10
CA ALA A 141 -3.49 26.70 -11.11
C ALA A 141 -3.46 26.05 -9.73
N VAL A 142 -2.87 24.85 -9.58
CA VAL A 142 -2.95 24.06 -8.32
C VAL A 142 -2.43 24.78 -7.08
N ALA A 143 -1.53 25.75 -7.22
CA ALA A 143 -0.97 26.53 -6.12
C ALA A 143 -1.53 27.97 -6.00
N ILE A 144 -2.54 28.34 -6.81
CA ILE A 144 -3.11 29.69 -6.77
C ILE A 144 -4.14 29.79 -5.63
N TRP A 145 -4.06 30.85 -4.82
CA TRP A 145 -5.03 31.12 -3.76
C TRP A 145 -6.27 31.81 -4.31
N GLY A 146 -7.45 31.49 -3.77
CA GLY A 146 -8.73 32.10 -4.15
C GLY A 146 -9.37 31.53 -5.42
N GLU A 147 -8.68 30.63 -6.14
CA GLU A 147 -9.24 29.93 -7.30
C GLU A 147 -10.09 28.72 -6.87
N PRO A 148 -11.22 28.44 -7.56
CA PRO A 148 -12.10 27.32 -7.22
C PRO A 148 -11.42 25.94 -7.22
N THR A 149 -10.35 25.77 -7.99
CA THR A 149 -9.56 24.54 -8.08
C THR A 149 -8.10 24.74 -7.66
N GLY A 150 -7.84 25.81 -6.90
CA GLY A 150 -6.51 26.27 -6.51
C GLY A 150 -5.95 25.57 -5.27
N MET A 151 -5.17 26.31 -4.47
CA MET A 151 -4.38 25.80 -3.35
C MET A 151 -5.19 24.99 -2.33
N GLU A 152 -6.33 25.51 -1.88
CA GLU A 152 -7.14 24.86 -0.84
C GLU A 152 -7.71 23.53 -1.35
N VAL A 153 -8.25 23.51 -2.57
CA VAL A 153 -8.80 22.29 -3.18
C VAL A 153 -7.69 21.29 -3.49
N SER A 154 -6.52 21.75 -3.97
CA SER A 154 -5.36 20.87 -4.19
C SER A 154 -4.89 20.20 -2.90
N CYS A 155 -4.85 20.94 -1.79
CA CYS A 155 -4.53 20.37 -0.49
C CYS A 155 -5.59 19.36 -0.04
N LEU A 156 -6.88 19.65 -0.25
CA LEU A 156 -7.97 18.73 0.08
C LEU A 156 -7.91 17.44 -0.76
N GLN A 157 -7.78 17.55 -2.08
CA GLN A 157 -7.68 16.41 -3.00
C GLN A 157 -6.49 15.50 -2.64
N LEU A 158 -5.31 16.11 -2.46
CA LEU A 158 -4.12 15.36 -2.05
C LEU A 158 -4.30 14.73 -0.66
N GLY A 159 -4.84 15.48 0.30
CA GLY A 159 -5.07 15.01 1.67
C GLY A 159 -6.03 13.81 1.71
N PHE A 160 -7.14 13.88 0.99
CA PHE A 160 -8.10 12.79 0.90
C PHE A 160 -7.52 11.56 0.21
N TYR A 161 -6.81 11.73 -0.91
CA TYR A 161 -6.10 10.62 -1.55
C TYR A 161 -5.12 9.95 -0.58
N LEU A 162 -4.27 10.73 0.08
CA LEU A 162 -3.31 10.19 1.05
C LEU A 162 -4.01 9.49 2.23
N ALA A 163 -5.16 10.00 2.68
CA ALA A 163 -5.97 9.37 3.73
C ALA A 163 -6.59 8.05 3.27
N SER A 164 -7.14 7.99 2.05
CA SER A 164 -7.66 6.77 1.42
C SER A 164 -6.58 5.69 1.33
N TRP A 165 -5.33 6.06 1.07
CA TRP A 165 -4.20 5.11 1.06
C TRP A 165 -3.49 4.96 2.42
N GLY A 166 -4.09 5.58 3.45
CA GLY A 166 -3.80 5.50 4.87
C GLY A 166 -2.41 5.99 5.28
N MET A 167 -2.03 7.12 4.73
CA MET A 167 -0.95 7.96 5.27
C MET A 167 -1.39 8.77 6.49
N LEU A 168 -2.69 8.95 6.68
CA LEU A 168 -3.31 9.62 7.83
C LEU A 168 -3.96 8.60 8.79
N ARG A 169 -3.19 7.63 9.28
CA ARG A 169 -3.68 6.63 10.24
C ARG A 169 -2.65 6.28 11.32
N GLY A 170 -3.14 5.74 12.43
CA GLY A 170 -2.30 5.24 13.51
C GLY A 170 -1.42 6.34 14.12
N SER A 171 -0.12 6.06 14.28
CA SER A 171 0.86 7.01 14.84
C SER A 171 1.63 7.80 13.78
N SER A 172 1.08 7.93 12.57
CA SER A 172 1.70 8.76 11.51
C SER A 172 1.79 10.21 11.98
N GLU A 173 2.97 10.83 11.85
CA GLU A 173 3.13 12.25 12.20
C GLU A 173 2.23 13.16 11.33
N LEU A 174 1.96 12.74 10.07
CA LEU A 174 1.06 13.47 9.18
C LEU A 174 -0.39 13.51 9.70
N LEU A 175 -0.83 12.52 10.48
CA LEU A 175 -2.16 12.52 11.11
C LEU A 175 -2.31 13.65 12.14
N GLN A 176 -1.21 14.11 12.73
CA GLN A 176 -1.21 15.21 13.71
C GLN A 176 -1.15 16.59 13.06
N ARG A 177 -1.24 16.65 11.73
CA ARG A 177 -1.19 17.90 10.96
C ARG A 177 -2.54 18.13 10.29
N SER A 178 -2.97 19.39 10.25
CA SER A 178 -4.14 19.75 9.43
C SER A 178 -3.78 19.74 7.95
N VAL A 179 -4.80 19.74 7.09
CA VAL A 179 -4.63 19.77 5.62
C VAL A 179 -3.78 20.95 5.14
N ARG A 180 -3.74 22.06 5.90
CA ARG A 180 -2.88 23.22 5.64
C ARG A 180 -1.38 22.87 5.62
N HIS A 181 -0.97 21.80 6.28
CA HIS A 181 0.42 21.31 6.23
C HIS A 181 0.84 20.85 4.83
N LEU A 182 -0.11 20.62 3.91
CA LEU A 182 0.17 20.26 2.53
C LEU A 182 0.46 21.48 1.63
N VAL A 183 0.28 22.72 2.10
CA VAL A 183 0.54 23.92 1.30
C VAL A 183 1.95 23.94 0.71
N PRO A 184 3.05 23.76 1.50
CA PRO A 184 4.39 23.74 0.94
C PRO A 184 4.61 22.58 -0.04
N VAL A 185 3.88 21.48 0.13
CA VAL A 185 3.94 20.32 -0.76
C VAL A 185 3.31 20.64 -2.11
N VAL A 186 2.16 21.32 -2.12
CA VAL A 186 1.49 21.77 -3.35
C VAL A 186 2.32 22.84 -4.06
N GLU A 187 2.94 23.78 -3.33
CA GLU A 187 3.89 24.74 -3.91
C GLU A 187 5.08 24.05 -4.56
N ALA A 188 5.64 23.03 -3.89
CA ALA A 188 6.73 22.22 -4.41
C ALA A 188 6.33 21.42 -5.65
N ILE A 189 5.09 20.90 -5.68
CA ILE A 189 4.50 20.23 -6.85
C ILE A 189 4.37 21.21 -8.02
N ALA A 190 3.85 22.42 -7.80
CA ALA A 190 3.69 23.43 -8.84
C ALA A 190 5.03 23.93 -9.41
N SER A 191 6.10 23.85 -8.61
CA SER A 191 7.43 24.35 -8.98
C SER A 191 8.31 23.33 -9.70
N VAL A 192 7.85 22.09 -9.92
CA VAL A 192 8.64 21.09 -10.66
C VAL A 192 8.76 21.48 -12.14
N PRO A 193 9.79 21.00 -12.86
CA PRO A 193 9.90 21.22 -14.30
C PRO A 193 8.63 20.76 -15.05
N PRO A 194 8.16 21.50 -16.08
CA PRO A 194 7.00 21.10 -16.89
C PRO A 194 7.09 19.67 -17.41
N THR A 195 8.28 19.22 -17.78
CA THR A 195 8.54 17.84 -18.25
C THR A 195 8.18 16.76 -17.23
N THR A 196 8.11 17.08 -15.93
CA THR A 196 7.75 16.10 -14.87
C THR A 196 6.28 15.71 -14.96
N TRP A 197 5.42 16.62 -15.44
CA TRP A 197 3.99 16.38 -15.55
C TRP A 197 3.62 15.38 -16.64
N ASP A 198 4.48 15.23 -17.64
CA ASP A 198 4.31 14.31 -18.78
C ASP A 198 5.22 13.07 -18.67
N LEU A 199 5.97 12.96 -17.57
CA LEU A 199 6.88 11.84 -17.34
C LEU A 199 6.12 10.57 -16.97
N ASP A 200 6.36 9.50 -17.73
CA ASP A 200 5.85 8.15 -17.47
C ASP A 200 6.93 7.11 -17.83
N LEU A 201 6.64 5.82 -17.65
CA LEU A 201 7.63 4.73 -17.77
C LEU A 201 8.21 4.58 -19.20
N ASP A 202 7.55 5.08 -20.23
CA ASP A 202 8.10 5.13 -21.59
C ASP A 202 9.27 6.10 -21.74
N HIS A 203 9.42 7.03 -20.79
CA HIS A 203 10.53 7.98 -20.71
C HIS A 203 11.50 7.69 -19.56
N TYR A 204 11.48 6.47 -18.99
CA TYR A 204 12.44 5.99 -17.98
C TYR A 204 13.82 5.65 -18.57
N ASN A 205 14.45 6.64 -19.19
CA ASN A 205 15.88 6.68 -19.48
C ASN A 205 16.65 7.28 -18.27
N SER A 206 17.97 7.45 -18.38
CA SER A 206 18.79 7.98 -17.28
C SER A 206 18.32 9.35 -16.78
N GLN A 207 17.95 10.25 -17.70
CA GLN A 207 17.46 11.59 -17.37
C GLN A 207 16.07 11.54 -16.72
N GLY A 208 15.15 10.73 -17.25
CA GLY A 208 13.81 10.54 -16.66
C GLY A 208 13.89 9.99 -15.23
N ILE A 209 14.74 8.99 -15.00
CA ILE A 209 14.94 8.41 -13.66
C ILE A 209 15.54 9.45 -12.70
N GLU A 210 16.53 10.24 -13.14
CA GLU A 210 17.08 11.33 -12.35
C GLU A 210 16.02 12.37 -12.01
N GLN A 211 15.13 12.70 -12.96
CA GLN A 211 14.03 13.64 -12.75
C GLN A 211 12.98 13.14 -11.76
N VAL A 212 12.63 11.84 -11.78
CA VAL A 212 11.80 11.21 -10.73
C VAL A 212 12.49 11.34 -9.38
N HIS A 213 13.78 11.01 -9.30
CA HIS A 213 14.51 11.04 -8.04
C HIS A 213 14.69 12.45 -7.49
N SER A 214 14.93 13.45 -8.33
CA SER A 214 15.05 14.86 -7.91
C SER A 214 13.71 15.42 -7.44
N THR A 215 12.62 15.12 -8.15
CA THR A 215 11.24 15.48 -7.76
C THR A 215 10.89 14.89 -6.40
N ALA A 216 11.23 13.61 -6.16
CA ALA A 216 11.03 12.98 -4.86
C ALA A 216 11.76 13.70 -3.72
N ARG A 217 12.97 14.21 -3.96
CA ARG A 217 13.72 14.99 -2.96
C ARG A 217 13.06 16.33 -2.66
N VAL A 218 12.58 17.02 -3.70
CA VAL A 218 11.86 18.31 -3.56
C VAL A 218 10.60 18.11 -2.71
N ILE A 219 9.75 17.15 -3.06
CA ILE A 219 8.52 16.83 -2.31
C ILE A 219 8.84 16.43 -0.87
N ARG A 220 9.86 15.59 -0.65
CA ARG A 220 10.24 15.16 0.69
C ARG A 220 10.63 16.33 1.59
N SER A 221 11.38 17.28 1.06
CA SER A 221 11.79 18.48 1.80
C SER A 221 10.60 19.35 2.18
N ALA A 222 9.59 19.45 1.29
CA ALA A 222 8.39 20.25 1.51
C ALA A 222 7.51 19.73 2.67
N PHE A 223 7.64 18.46 3.08
CA PHE A 223 6.90 17.92 4.22
C PHE A 223 7.44 18.37 5.58
N ARG A 224 8.62 19.01 5.66
CA ARG A 224 9.23 19.39 6.94
C ARG A 224 8.29 20.24 7.80
N PRO A 225 8.28 20.04 9.14
CA PRO A 225 9.18 19.19 9.93
C PRO A 225 8.88 17.69 9.86
N VAL A 226 7.77 17.26 9.25
CA VAL A 226 7.43 15.83 9.13
C VAL A 226 8.51 15.10 8.34
N GLN A 227 8.98 13.98 8.88
CA GLN A 227 9.91 13.11 8.14
C GLN A 227 9.15 12.22 7.17
N ALA A 228 8.96 12.72 5.94
CA ALA A 228 8.29 11.95 4.90
C ALA A 228 9.09 10.71 4.48
N SER A 229 8.43 9.55 4.58
CA SER A 229 8.96 8.26 4.11
C SER A 229 8.91 8.15 2.59
N ASP A 230 9.65 7.18 2.03
CA ASP A 230 9.55 6.86 0.60
C ASP A 230 8.12 6.53 0.18
N ILE A 231 7.36 5.87 1.07
CA ILE A 231 5.97 5.49 0.83
C ILE A 231 5.12 6.75 0.65
N LEU A 232 5.24 7.73 1.55
CA LEU A 232 4.49 8.97 1.48
C LEU A 232 4.84 9.74 0.20
N VAL A 233 6.14 9.92 -0.06
CA VAL A 233 6.63 10.69 -1.21
C VAL A 233 6.20 10.04 -2.53
N THR A 234 6.39 8.73 -2.68
CA THR A 234 6.01 8.03 -3.92
C THR A 234 4.50 7.93 -4.09
N LYS A 235 3.70 7.92 -3.01
CA LYS A 235 2.24 8.07 -3.11
C LYS A 235 1.84 9.46 -3.61
N VAL A 236 2.44 10.53 -3.08
CA VAL A 236 2.20 11.88 -3.62
C VAL A 236 2.53 11.92 -5.11
N MET A 237 3.70 11.43 -5.50
CA MET A 237 4.11 11.43 -6.91
C MET A 237 3.20 10.57 -7.81
N LEU A 238 2.76 9.40 -7.33
CA LEU A 238 1.78 8.58 -8.03
C LEU A 238 0.46 9.36 -8.20
N GLY A 239 -0.12 9.88 -7.13
CA GLY A 239 -1.42 10.56 -7.16
C GLY A 239 -1.43 11.91 -7.90
N VAL A 240 -0.28 12.56 -8.09
CA VAL A 240 -0.17 13.87 -8.75
C VAL A 240 0.31 13.73 -10.20
N PHE A 241 1.45 13.05 -10.40
CA PHE A 241 2.09 12.95 -11.70
C PHE A 241 1.83 11.61 -12.39
N GLY A 242 1.51 10.56 -11.64
CA GLY A 242 1.41 9.21 -12.18
C GLY A 242 2.74 8.69 -12.75
N CYS A 243 3.87 9.28 -12.36
CA CYS A 243 5.17 9.00 -12.98
C CYS A 243 5.93 7.85 -12.34
N VAL A 244 5.55 7.42 -11.14
CA VAL A 244 6.23 6.34 -10.38
C VAL A 244 5.20 5.53 -9.58
N PRO A 245 5.36 4.20 -9.45
CA PRO A 245 4.51 3.40 -8.56
C PRO A 245 4.65 3.84 -7.09
N ALA A 246 3.65 3.55 -6.26
CA ALA A 246 3.79 3.80 -4.83
C ALA A 246 4.69 2.72 -4.23
N PHE A 247 5.88 3.07 -3.74
CA PHE A 247 6.83 2.15 -3.10
C PHE A 247 6.35 1.75 -1.68
N ASP A 248 5.09 1.37 -1.54
CA ASP A 248 4.50 0.86 -0.31
C ASP A 248 4.82 -0.62 -0.07
N THR A 249 4.34 -1.17 1.04
CA THR A 249 4.60 -2.56 1.44
C THR A 249 4.20 -3.57 0.37
N TYR A 250 3.07 -3.36 -0.31
CA TYR A 250 2.56 -4.31 -1.28
C TYR A 250 3.34 -4.22 -2.58
N PHE A 251 3.57 -3.01 -3.11
CA PHE A 251 4.42 -2.84 -4.28
C PHE A 251 5.81 -3.41 -4.05
N LYS A 252 6.45 -3.08 -2.92
CA LYS A 252 7.79 -3.58 -2.56
C LYS A 252 7.84 -5.11 -2.51
N LYS A 253 6.85 -5.74 -1.86
CA LYS A 253 6.74 -7.21 -1.78
C LYS A 253 6.49 -7.82 -3.16
N GLY A 254 5.55 -7.29 -3.93
CA GLY A 254 5.16 -7.84 -5.23
C GLY A 254 6.23 -7.65 -6.31
N PHE A 255 6.89 -6.50 -6.32
CA PHE A 255 7.94 -6.17 -7.28
C PHE A 255 9.31 -6.73 -6.90
N GLY A 256 9.53 -7.03 -5.61
CA GLY A 256 10.85 -7.44 -5.11
C GLY A 256 11.82 -6.28 -4.93
N ALA A 257 11.34 -5.11 -4.51
CA ALA A 257 12.15 -3.94 -4.19
C ALA A 257 12.13 -3.65 -2.67
N SER A 258 13.27 -3.24 -2.11
CA SER A 258 13.38 -2.90 -0.69
C SER A 258 13.26 -1.39 -0.41
N THR A 259 13.85 -0.56 -1.26
CA THR A 259 13.94 0.90 -1.09
C THR A 259 13.60 1.64 -2.38
N PHE A 260 13.20 2.91 -2.26
CA PHE A 260 13.11 3.81 -3.41
C PHE A 260 14.51 4.36 -3.72
N SER A 261 15.08 3.93 -4.84
CA SER A 261 16.45 4.24 -5.27
C SER A 261 16.56 4.29 -6.79
N MET A 262 17.65 4.86 -7.30
CA MET A 262 17.96 4.84 -8.74
C MET A 262 17.95 3.41 -9.31
N GLY A 263 18.55 2.45 -8.62
CA GLY A 263 18.58 1.05 -9.06
C GLY A 263 17.19 0.40 -9.10
N SER A 264 16.31 0.70 -8.14
CA SER A 264 14.93 0.21 -8.21
C SER A 264 14.12 0.86 -9.34
N LEU A 265 14.38 2.14 -9.64
CA LEU A 265 13.72 2.84 -10.75
C LEU A 265 14.16 2.30 -12.11
N GLN A 266 15.45 1.98 -12.26
CA GLN A 266 15.99 1.30 -13.45
C GLN A 266 15.27 -0.03 -13.69
N LYS A 267 15.13 -0.87 -12.64
CA LYS A 267 14.38 -2.13 -12.71
C LYS A 267 12.91 -1.93 -13.09
N VAL A 268 12.25 -0.89 -12.57
CA VAL A 268 10.87 -0.57 -12.97
C VAL A 268 10.80 -0.23 -14.46
N GLY A 269 11.74 0.57 -14.97
CA GLY A 269 11.83 0.88 -16.40
C GLY A 269 12.14 -0.35 -17.27
N GLU A 270 13.03 -1.23 -16.83
CA GLU A 270 13.31 -2.52 -17.48
C GLU A 270 12.07 -3.41 -17.53
N PHE A 271 11.36 -3.53 -16.41
CA PHE A 271 10.11 -4.30 -16.34
C PHE A 271 9.08 -3.74 -17.32
N TYR A 272 8.90 -2.41 -17.37
CA TYR A 272 8.00 -1.79 -18.34
C TYR A 272 8.41 -2.11 -19.78
N ARG A 273 9.69 -1.89 -20.14
CA ARG A 273 10.16 -2.15 -21.52
C ARG A 273 9.96 -3.60 -21.95
N ALA A 274 10.18 -4.55 -21.04
CA ALA A 274 9.97 -5.97 -21.31
C ALA A 274 8.48 -6.35 -21.48
N ASN A 275 7.55 -5.52 -20.98
CA ASN A 275 6.11 -5.81 -20.95
C ASN A 275 5.26 -4.67 -21.55
N ALA A 276 5.86 -3.83 -22.41
CA ALA A 276 5.27 -2.56 -22.82
C ALA A 276 3.91 -2.74 -23.51
N ALA A 277 3.80 -3.72 -24.42
CA ALA A 277 2.55 -4.02 -25.13
C ALA A 277 1.42 -4.38 -24.16
N SER A 278 1.68 -5.29 -23.21
CA SER A 278 0.70 -5.75 -22.23
C SER A 278 0.32 -4.64 -21.23
N ILE A 279 1.29 -3.82 -20.79
CA ILE A 279 1.02 -2.69 -19.89
C ILE A 279 0.23 -1.59 -20.60
N ASP A 280 0.59 -1.24 -21.83
CA ASP A 280 -0.08 -0.19 -22.60
C ASP A 280 -1.52 -0.57 -22.94
N ALA A 281 -1.77 -1.84 -23.25
CA ALA A 281 -3.13 -2.36 -23.50
C ALA A 281 -4.04 -2.31 -22.25
N MET A 282 -3.47 -2.31 -21.05
CA MET A 282 -4.22 -2.32 -19.79
C MET A 282 -4.50 -0.91 -19.22
N ARG A 283 -4.11 0.15 -19.92
CA ARG A 283 -4.37 1.53 -19.51
C ARG A 283 -5.87 1.86 -19.62
N GLN A 284 -6.57 1.81 -18.49
CA GLN A 284 -7.99 2.18 -18.41
C GLN A 284 -8.18 3.68 -18.26
N PRO A 285 -9.33 4.25 -18.70
CA PRO A 285 -9.66 5.64 -18.42
C PRO A 285 -9.95 5.86 -16.94
N THR A 286 -9.54 7.01 -16.39
CA THR A 286 -9.86 7.43 -15.01
C THR A 286 -11.35 7.77 -14.86
N LEU A 287 -11.86 7.91 -13.64
CA LEU A 287 -13.22 8.37 -13.36
C LEU A 287 -13.28 9.89 -13.18
N ASP A 288 -14.33 10.49 -13.73
CA ASP A 288 -14.72 11.87 -13.47
C ASP A 288 -15.38 12.00 -12.10
N PHE A 289 -15.01 13.03 -11.33
CA PHE A 289 -15.52 13.23 -9.98
C PHE A 289 -17.02 13.59 -9.97
N THR A 290 -17.48 14.37 -10.94
CA THR A 290 -18.86 14.89 -10.95
C THR A 290 -19.86 13.83 -11.41
N THR A 291 -19.49 13.03 -12.41
CA THR A 291 -20.39 12.07 -13.06
C THR A 291 -20.14 10.62 -12.65
N GLY A 292 -18.98 10.31 -12.08
CA GLY A 292 -18.54 8.94 -11.82
C GLY A 292 -18.27 8.11 -13.08
N GLN A 293 -18.29 8.74 -14.27
CA GLN A 293 -18.10 8.07 -15.56
C GLN A 293 -16.64 8.11 -16.00
N PRO A 294 -16.22 7.21 -16.91
CA PRO A 294 -14.88 7.25 -17.50
C PRO A 294 -14.57 8.59 -18.19
N THR A 295 -13.37 9.13 -17.96
CA THR A 295 -12.82 10.30 -18.67
C THR A 295 -12.08 9.88 -19.95
N THR A 296 -11.51 10.84 -20.68
CA THR A 296 -10.56 10.55 -21.78
C THR A 296 -9.13 10.31 -21.30
N ARG A 297 -8.82 10.64 -20.04
CA ARG A 297 -7.48 10.48 -19.47
C ARG A 297 -7.27 9.03 -19.05
N LEU A 298 -6.27 8.40 -19.63
CA LEU A 298 -5.89 7.04 -19.29
C LEU A 298 -4.96 7.00 -18.07
N TYR A 299 -5.00 5.88 -17.34
CA TYR A 299 -3.97 5.54 -16.39
C TYR A 299 -2.59 5.57 -17.03
N THR A 300 -1.61 6.09 -16.29
CA THR A 300 -0.20 6.04 -16.68
C THR A 300 0.32 4.61 -16.58
N ARG A 301 1.43 4.32 -17.28
CA ARG A 301 2.11 3.03 -17.20
C ARG A 301 2.60 2.77 -15.78
N ALA A 302 3.10 3.81 -15.11
CA ALA A 302 3.48 3.68 -13.70
C ALA A 302 2.29 3.29 -12.82
N LYS A 303 1.09 3.80 -13.10
CA LYS A 303 -0.12 3.41 -12.38
C LYS A 303 -0.54 1.97 -12.69
N VAL A 304 -0.43 1.51 -13.94
CA VAL A 304 -0.70 0.10 -14.28
C VAL A 304 0.29 -0.83 -13.56
N VAL A 305 1.59 -0.49 -13.57
CA VAL A 305 2.64 -1.23 -12.85
C VAL A 305 2.40 -1.24 -11.34
N ASP A 306 1.94 -0.12 -10.76
CA ASP A 306 1.50 -0.04 -9.36
C ASP A 306 0.38 -1.04 -9.07
N MET A 307 -0.66 -1.12 -9.91
CA MET A 307 -1.76 -2.09 -9.72
C MET A 307 -1.27 -3.54 -9.75
N ILE A 308 -0.41 -3.88 -10.71
CA ILE A 308 0.13 -5.22 -10.88
C ILE A 308 0.82 -5.66 -9.59
N PHE A 309 1.77 -4.87 -9.10
CA PHE A 309 2.58 -5.27 -7.95
C PHE A 309 1.91 -5.03 -6.62
N PHE A 310 0.88 -4.18 -6.56
CA PHE A 310 0.00 -4.09 -5.40
C PHE A 310 -0.77 -5.41 -5.18
N ILE A 311 -1.35 -5.98 -6.23
CA ILE A 311 -2.05 -7.27 -6.15
C ILE A 311 -1.08 -8.43 -5.94
N LYS A 312 0.03 -8.50 -6.68
CA LYS A 312 1.07 -9.53 -6.49
C LYS A 312 1.71 -9.45 -5.10
N GLY A 313 1.74 -8.25 -4.49
CA GLY A 313 2.16 -8.04 -3.11
C GLY A 313 1.23 -8.68 -2.06
N GLY A 314 0.08 -9.22 -2.49
CA GLY A 314 -0.87 -9.89 -1.61
C GLY A 314 -1.85 -8.94 -0.95
N TYR A 315 -2.26 -7.86 -1.63
CA TYR A 315 -3.35 -7.04 -1.10
C TYR A 315 -4.62 -7.90 -0.99
N PRO A 316 -5.19 -8.04 0.23
CA PRO A 316 -6.50 -8.65 0.41
C PRO A 316 -7.50 -7.63 -0.14
N GLY A 317 -7.98 -7.83 -1.37
CA GLY A 317 -9.09 -7.03 -1.91
C GLY A 317 -10.32 -7.17 -1.00
N ALA A 318 -11.40 -6.45 -1.33
CA ALA A 318 -12.67 -6.74 -0.67
C ALA A 318 -13.01 -8.22 -0.94
N THR A 319 -13.14 -9.03 0.11
CA THR A 319 -13.75 -10.35 -0.03
C THR A 319 -15.18 -10.10 -0.46
N ALA A 320 -15.57 -10.64 -1.62
CA ALA A 320 -16.96 -10.74 -2.01
C ALA A 320 -17.63 -11.69 -1.01
N ASP A 321 -18.07 -11.12 0.11
CA ASP A 321 -18.97 -11.65 1.13
C ASP A 321 -18.90 -10.68 2.32
N ALA A 322 -19.66 -9.59 2.22
CA ALA A 322 -20.00 -8.68 3.31
C ALA A 322 -21.46 -8.24 3.12
#